data_AF-A0AB73KK84-F1
#
_entry.id   AF-A0AB73KK84-F1
#
_cell.length_a   1.000
_cell.length_b   1.000
_cell.length_c   1.000
_cell.angle_alpha   90.00
_cell.angle_beta   90.00
_cell.angle_gamma   90.00
#
_symmetry.space_group_name_H-M   'P 1'
#
loop_
_entity.id
_entity.type
_entity.pdbx_description
1 polymer ?
#
loop_
_entity_poly.entity_id
_entity_poly.type
_entity_poly.pdbx_seq_one_letter_code
_entity_poly.pdbx_strand_id
1 'polypeptide(L)'
;MGTAMPGPADEPLTPGQLMGLAGLLRAWRAVAGEKRGLGRSMSQAEVVSAVGGKRSLRWYQQLESGAKPKLDRPVLDALADALLLGRDERQALLLYAVDGALPTIPAPRADDPTRRMLQLLLDHQMPSPTYLTDARWNIIGYNPAMAAWWPWVMEPGANLIRWACLTKEARTQFVDWPLHAAEYLKLLRFASARHPHDTELAALIADVRRDPECARIWDDGVSMSENRDGAHFRVALPALKFEIIEVVSHVLYPASLPDCRLTVITWLRDDTEPEIHPQHSDTGTGAIARGQETESAAPMESRRREAVARQLSQHLSVESLEEATALAGPDAIPLPLLSELVGKQCRLTISPSTQSVIWAVQQDDGRWGISVLDPYAVIVRIPHGSVVEGARLEYRSLIRAVLPPDPAEAAKECDKLTLQLSRRLEALQQTRRDLWEENPESVDYVWDPVDEIGGGPMRS
;
A
#
# COMPACT_ATOMS: atom_id res chain seq x y z
N MET A 1 12.03 66.86 36.57
CA MET A 1 12.33 66.27 35.25
C MET A 1 12.59 64.79 35.46
N GLY A 2 11.56 63.96 35.30
CA GLY A 2 11.69 62.50 35.35
C GLY A 2 11.43 61.98 33.94
N THR A 3 12.49 61.52 33.29
CA THR A 3 12.46 60.97 31.93
C THR A 3 11.70 59.65 31.94
N ALA A 4 10.60 59.60 31.20
CA ALA A 4 9.81 58.39 31.00
C ALA A 4 10.61 57.37 30.17
N MET A 5 10.63 56.12 30.63
CA MET A 5 11.15 54.98 29.87
C MET A 5 10.28 54.76 28.61
N PRO A 6 10.86 54.55 27.42
CA PRO A 6 10.10 54.21 26.24
C PRO A 6 9.54 52.79 26.36
N GLY A 7 8.27 52.61 25.99
CA GLY A 7 7.59 51.31 25.94
C GLY A 7 8.08 50.43 24.78
N PRO A 8 7.69 49.14 24.77
CA PRO A 8 8.20 48.15 23.83
C PRO A 8 7.53 48.32 22.46
N ALA A 9 8.08 49.21 21.63
CA ALA A 9 7.84 49.25 20.20
C ALA A 9 9.21 49.40 19.52
N ASP A 10 9.49 48.54 18.54
CA ASP A 10 10.73 48.43 17.74
C ASP A 10 11.84 47.51 18.25
N GLU A 11 11.49 46.30 18.70
CA GLU A 11 12.43 45.17 18.64
C GLU A 11 12.25 44.45 17.28
N PRO A 12 13.33 44.20 16.50
CA PRO A 12 13.21 43.57 15.19
C PRO A 12 12.69 42.14 15.34
N LEU A 13 11.60 41.83 14.64
CA LEU A 13 10.96 40.51 14.65
C LEU A 13 11.96 39.42 14.25
N THR A 14 11.99 38.32 15.00
CA THR A 14 12.87 37.18 14.70
C THR A 14 12.45 36.50 13.38
N PRO A 15 13.36 35.77 12.69
CA PRO A 15 12.99 35.02 11.47
C PRO A 15 11.81 34.06 11.65
N GLY A 16 11.64 33.47 12.86
CA GLY A 16 10.47 32.65 13.19
C GLY A 16 9.16 33.45 13.33
N GLN A 17 9.24 34.73 13.71
CA GLN A 17 8.10 35.66 13.69
C GLN A 17 7.80 36.21 12.29
N LEU A 18 8.76 36.14 11.36
CA LEU A 18 8.59 36.52 9.96
C LEU A 18 8.11 35.35 9.07
N MET A 19 8.43 34.09 9.43
CA MET A 19 8.12 32.90 8.61
C MET A 19 7.13 31.90 9.25
N GLY A 20 6.61 32.16 10.45
CA GLY A 20 5.63 31.30 11.15
C GLY A 20 4.20 31.83 11.17
N LEU A 21 3.28 31.11 11.85
CA LEU A 21 1.86 31.47 12.00
C LEU A 21 1.64 32.94 12.39
N ALA A 22 2.47 33.48 13.27
CA ALA A 22 2.43 34.88 13.70
C ALA A 22 2.61 35.87 12.53
N GLY A 23 3.53 35.59 11.60
CA GLY A 23 3.74 36.38 10.39
C GLY A 23 2.56 36.29 9.44
N LEU A 24 2.02 35.07 9.26
CA LEU A 24 0.85 34.83 8.42
C LEU A 24 -0.40 35.53 8.96
N LEU A 25 -0.67 35.50 10.26
CA LEU A 25 -1.81 36.20 10.87
C LEU A 25 -1.74 37.72 10.65
N ARG A 26 -0.54 38.32 10.76
CA ARG A 26 -0.34 39.75 10.45
C ARG A 26 -0.64 40.06 8.98
N ALA A 27 -0.13 39.23 8.07
CA ALA A 27 -0.37 39.40 6.63
C ALA A 27 -1.86 39.22 6.28
N TRP A 28 -2.51 38.20 6.83
CA TRP A 28 -3.94 37.95 6.61
C TRP A 28 -4.83 39.05 7.19
N ARG A 29 -4.47 39.66 8.33
CA ARG A 29 -5.19 40.85 8.84
C ARG A 29 -5.09 42.05 7.90
N ALA A 30 -3.96 42.24 7.23
CA ALA A 30 -3.80 43.29 6.23
C ALA A 30 -4.74 43.06 5.04
N VAL A 31 -4.69 41.86 4.46
CA VAL A 31 -5.56 41.45 3.35
C VAL A 31 -7.05 41.49 3.72
N ALA A 32 -7.42 41.03 4.92
CA ALA A 32 -8.79 41.08 5.41
C ALA A 32 -9.30 42.52 5.56
N GLY A 33 -8.42 43.43 6.00
CA GLY A 33 -8.74 44.86 6.10
C GLY A 33 -8.99 45.51 4.74
N GLU A 34 -8.21 45.16 3.73
CA GLU A 34 -8.43 45.58 2.34
C GLU A 34 -9.73 45.02 1.78
N LYS A 35 -9.98 43.70 1.91
CA LYS A 35 -11.21 43.04 1.45
C LYS A 35 -12.47 43.61 2.10
N ARG A 36 -12.36 44.17 3.31
CA ARG A 36 -13.46 44.85 4.03
C ARG A 36 -13.54 46.35 3.80
N GLY A 37 -12.68 46.91 2.95
CA GLY A 37 -12.69 48.34 2.63
C GLY A 37 -12.26 49.25 3.79
N LEU A 38 -11.47 48.75 4.74
CA LEU A 38 -11.04 49.52 5.92
C LEU A 38 -9.90 50.51 5.62
N GLY A 39 -9.18 50.34 4.49
CA GLY A 39 -7.99 51.14 4.16
C GLY A 39 -6.80 50.95 5.10
N ARG A 40 -6.89 49.98 6.01
CA ARG A 40 -5.86 49.59 6.98
C ARG A 40 -5.99 48.11 7.32
N SER A 41 -4.94 47.54 7.92
CA SER A 41 -5.02 46.21 8.50
C SER A 41 -6.12 46.13 9.56
N MET A 42 -6.87 45.02 9.56
CA MET A 42 -7.84 44.71 10.61
C MET A 42 -7.11 44.67 11.96
N SER A 43 -7.62 45.36 12.97
CA SER A 43 -7.01 45.37 14.30
C SER A 43 -7.23 44.03 15.02
N GLN A 44 -6.36 43.70 15.97
CA GLN A 44 -6.49 42.50 16.80
C GLN A 44 -7.83 42.45 17.55
N ALA A 45 -8.34 43.60 18.01
CA ALA A 45 -9.63 43.71 18.67
C ALA A 45 -10.81 43.44 17.72
N GLU A 46 -10.73 43.93 16.47
CA GLU A 46 -11.72 43.62 15.45
C GLU A 46 -11.74 42.12 15.13
N VAL A 47 -10.58 41.46 15.05
CA VAL A 47 -10.52 40.00 14.79
C VAL A 47 -11.21 39.23 15.90
N VAL A 48 -10.90 39.55 17.16
CA VAL A 48 -11.50 38.87 18.33
C VAL A 48 -13.00 39.11 18.43
N SER A 49 -13.46 40.32 18.08
CA SER A 49 -14.89 40.63 17.98
C SER A 49 -15.58 39.79 16.90
N ALA A 50 -14.97 39.67 15.71
CA ALA A 50 -15.49 38.86 14.60
C ALA A 50 -15.49 37.35 14.89
N VAL A 51 -14.57 36.86 15.74
CA VAL A 51 -14.54 35.47 16.24
C VAL A 51 -15.65 35.20 17.27
N GLY A 52 -16.46 36.21 17.63
CA GLY A 52 -17.62 36.09 18.51
C GLY A 52 -17.26 35.97 19.99
N GLY A 53 -16.12 36.55 20.40
CA GLY A 53 -15.71 36.59 21.83
C GLY A 53 -15.29 35.24 22.42
N LYS A 54 -15.12 34.19 21.60
CA LYS A 54 -14.68 32.85 22.05
C LYS A 54 -13.31 32.84 22.72
N ARG A 55 -12.47 33.86 22.46
CA ARG A 55 -11.13 34.06 23.02
C ARG A 55 -10.93 35.54 23.37
N SER A 56 -9.98 35.82 24.27
CA SER A 56 -9.68 37.19 24.70
C SER A 56 -8.72 37.91 23.74
N LEU A 57 -8.67 39.24 23.81
CA LEU A 57 -7.67 40.05 23.09
C LEU A 57 -6.23 39.63 23.45
N ARG A 58 -6.00 39.32 24.72
CA ARG A 58 -4.72 38.83 25.23
C ARG A 58 -4.31 37.50 24.60
N TRP A 59 -5.27 36.61 24.36
CA TRP A 59 -5.02 35.33 23.69
C TRP A 59 -4.56 35.55 22.24
N TYR A 60 -5.22 36.44 21.50
CA TYR A 60 -4.86 36.74 20.12
C TYR A 60 -3.51 37.46 20.01
N GLN A 61 -3.21 38.35 20.96
CA GLN A 61 -1.89 38.99 21.09
C GLN A 61 -0.76 37.97 21.28
N GLN A 62 -0.97 36.96 22.13
CA GLN A 62 0.00 35.88 22.34
C GLN A 62 0.19 35.04 21.07
N LEU A 63 -0.90 34.77 20.35
CA LEU A 63 -0.85 34.03 19.09
C LEU A 63 -0.02 34.79 18.03
N GLU A 64 -0.20 36.10 17.92
CA GLU A 64 0.58 36.94 16.99
C GLU A 64 2.00 37.27 17.49
N SER A 65 2.30 37.13 18.77
CA SER A 65 3.67 37.27 19.27
C SER A 65 4.52 36.02 19.02
N GLY A 66 3.92 34.94 18.50
CA GLY A 66 4.57 33.67 18.21
C GLY A 66 4.46 32.63 19.34
N ALA A 67 3.62 32.87 20.36
CA ALA A 67 3.30 31.84 21.34
C ALA A 67 2.42 30.76 20.69
N LYS A 68 2.51 29.52 21.18
CA LYS A 68 1.73 28.37 20.70
C LYS A 68 0.62 27.97 21.71
N PRO A 69 -0.44 28.78 21.91
CA PRO A 69 -1.57 28.36 22.73
C PRO A 69 -2.33 27.23 22.04
N LYS A 70 -3.01 26.37 22.81
CA LYS A 70 -3.86 25.30 22.27
C LYS A 70 -4.93 25.90 21.35
N LEU A 71 -4.99 25.41 20.11
CA LEU A 71 -5.96 25.82 19.09
C LEU A 71 -6.97 24.70 18.89
N ASP A 72 -8.23 24.98 19.15
CA ASP A 72 -9.34 24.07 18.91
C ASP A 72 -10.08 24.42 17.61
N ARG A 73 -10.66 23.39 16.98
CA ARG A 73 -11.30 23.51 15.67
C ARG A 73 -12.33 24.67 15.58
N PRO A 74 -13.22 24.89 16.56
CA PRO A 74 -14.20 25.97 16.50
C PRO A 74 -13.60 27.39 16.51
N VAL A 75 -12.35 27.53 16.98
CA VAL A 75 -11.61 28.80 16.99
C VAL A 75 -10.85 28.98 15.68
N LEU A 76 -10.32 27.90 15.10
CA LEU A 76 -9.69 27.93 13.77
C LEU A 76 -10.68 28.30 12.67
N ASP A 77 -11.87 27.69 12.67
CA ASP A 77 -12.91 28.00 11.69
C ASP A 77 -13.36 29.47 11.83
N ALA A 78 -13.57 29.93 13.07
CA ALA A 78 -13.95 31.32 13.34
C ALA A 78 -12.85 32.32 12.95
N LEU A 79 -11.58 31.98 13.14
CA LEU A 79 -10.44 32.79 12.69
C LEU A 79 -10.38 32.86 11.16
N ALA A 80 -10.59 31.73 10.48
CA ALA A 80 -10.60 31.69 9.03
C ALA A 80 -11.73 32.54 8.42
N ASP A 81 -12.91 32.51 9.03
CA ASP A 81 -14.05 33.34 8.63
C ASP A 81 -13.79 34.82 8.95
N ALA A 82 -13.27 35.11 10.14
CA ALA A 82 -12.92 36.46 10.55
C ALA A 82 -11.84 37.09 9.66
N LEU A 83 -10.88 36.30 9.15
CA LEU A 83 -9.80 36.78 8.30
C LEU A 83 -10.07 36.62 6.79
N LEU A 84 -11.26 36.16 6.39
CA LEU A 84 -11.64 35.94 4.99
C LEU A 84 -10.63 35.06 4.23
N LEU A 85 -10.17 33.99 4.90
CA LEU A 85 -9.19 33.05 4.36
C LEU A 85 -9.82 32.16 3.28
N GLY A 86 -9.12 32.03 2.16
CA GLY A 86 -9.42 31.07 1.11
C GLY A 86 -8.96 29.66 1.47
N ARG A 87 -9.06 28.73 0.51
CA ARG A 87 -8.77 27.31 0.73
C ARG A 87 -7.33 27.07 1.20
N ASP A 88 -6.37 27.69 0.53
CA ASP A 88 -4.95 27.46 0.79
C ASP A 88 -4.50 28.12 2.09
N GLU A 89 -5.03 29.31 2.42
CA GLU A 89 -4.74 29.95 3.71
C GLU A 89 -5.40 29.22 4.89
N ARG A 90 -6.59 28.63 4.69
CA ARG A 90 -7.21 27.74 5.69
C ARG A 90 -6.37 26.50 5.95
N GLN A 91 -5.82 25.91 4.89
CA GLN A 91 -4.91 24.77 4.99
C GLN A 91 -3.62 25.17 5.73
N ALA A 92 -3.03 26.32 5.41
CA ALA A 92 -1.87 26.84 6.13
C ALA A 92 -2.19 27.09 7.63
N LEU A 93 -3.33 27.72 7.94
CA LEU A 93 -3.78 27.96 9.31
C LEU A 93 -3.93 26.64 10.09
N LEU A 94 -4.50 25.60 9.47
CA LEU A 94 -4.62 24.27 10.05
C LEU A 94 -3.24 23.62 10.27
N LEU A 95 -2.36 23.62 9.28
CA LEU A 95 -1.02 23.01 9.38
C LEU A 95 -0.21 23.61 10.53
N TYR A 96 -0.25 24.93 10.69
CA TYR A 96 0.45 25.62 11.78
C TYR A 96 -0.24 25.46 13.15
N ALA A 97 -1.55 25.25 13.19
CA ALA A 97 -2.29 25.04 14.42
C ALA A 97 -2.10 23.63 15.02
N VAL A 98 -1.63 22.69 14.19
CA VAL A 98 -1.85 21.27 14.45
C VAL A 98 -0.63 20.52 14.97
N ASP A 99 0.63 20.96 14.74
CA ASP A 99 1.87 20.34 15.27
C ASP A 99 1.74 18.82 15.63
N GLY A 100 1.21 18.00 14.69
CA GLY A 100 1.09 16.54 14.83
C GLY A 100 -0.29 15.84 14.78
N ALA A 101 -1.45 16.49 14.66
CA ALA A 101 -2.74 15.75 14.59
C ALA A 101 -3.75 16.34 13.57
N LEU A 102 -3.53 16.09 12.27
CA LEU A 102 -4.56 16.39 11.27
C LEU A 102 -5.80 15.52 11.55
N PRO A 103 -7.04 16.00 11.39
CA PRO A 103 -8.16 15.09 11.23
C PRO A 103 -8.04 14.37 9.88
N THR A 104 -8.26 13.06 9.85
CA THR A 104 -8.30 12.25 8.62
C THR A 104 -9.33 12.85 7.64
N ILE A 105 -8.88 13.45 6.53
CA ILE A 105 -9.81 13.94 5.51
C ILE A 105 -10.35 12.72 4.75
N PRO A 106 -11.69 12.57 4.61
CA PRO A 106 -12.27 11.50 3.81
C PRO A 106 -11.72 11.53 2.38
N ALA A 107 -11.47 10.36 1.81
CA ALA A 107 -11.02 10.25 0.42
C ALA A 107 -12.02 10.94 -0.53
N PRO A 108 -11.53 11.62 -1.59
CA PRO A 108 -12.41 12.17 -2.61
C PRO A 108 -13.21 11.07 -3.30
N ARG A 109 -14.46 11.40 -3.64
CA ARG A 109 -15.32 10.52 -4.45
C ARG A 109 -14.71 10.28 -5.83
N ALA A 110 -15.12 9.19 -6.49
CA ALA A 110 -14.64 8.81 -7.82
C ALA A 110 -14.83 9.91 -8.87
N ASP A 111 -15.86 10.74 -8.73
CA ASP A 111 -16.20 11.86 -9.60
C ASP A 111 -15.44 13.16 -9.28
N ASP A 112 -14.51 13.15 -8.33
CA ASP A 112 -13.69 14.33 -8.01
C ASP A 112 -12.68 14.61 -9.16
N PRO A 113 -12.62 15.85 -9.69
CA PRO A 113 -11.66 16.23 -10.74
C PRO A 113 -10.19 15.95 -10.36
N THR A 114 -9.85 16.09 -9.09
CA THR A 114 -8.52 15.82 -8.54
C THR A 114 -8.18 14.35 -8.65
N ARG A 115 -9.14 13.47 -8.32
CA ARG A 115 -8.97 12.02 -8.41
C ARG A 115 -8.81 11.58 -9.86
N ARG A 116 -9.57 12.16 -10.80
CA ARG A 116 -9.36 11.91 -12.24
C ARG A 116 -7.97 12.32 -12.73
N MET A 117 -7.48 13.48 -12.30
CA MET A 117 -6.14 13.95 -12.70
C MET A 117 -5.03 13.06 -12.12
N LEU A 118 -5.21 12.57 -10.89
CA LEU A 118 -4.30 11.59 -10.30
C LEU A 118 -4.39 10.23 -11.00
N GLN A 119 -5.57 9.79 -11.41
CA GLN A 119 -5.71 8.57 -12.19
C GLN A 119 -4.92 8.64 -13.52
N LEU A 120 -4.98 9.78 -14.22
CA LEU A 120 -4.13 10.00 -15.41
C LEU A 120 -2.64 9.85 -15.09
N LEU A 121 -2.19 10.40 -13.96
CA LEU A 121 -0.80 10.26 -13.51
C LEU A 121 -0.42 8.80 -13.23
N LEU A 122 -1.32 8.04 -12.57
CA LEU A 122 -1.17 6.61 -12.31
C LEU A 122 -1.00 5.82 -13.62
N ASP A 123 -1.87 6.10 -14.60
CA ASP A 123 -1.84 5.44 -15.91
C ASP A 123 -0.56 5.77 -16.70
N HIS A 124 0.03 6.94 -16.49
CA HIS A 124 1.31 7.33 -17.09
C HIS A 124 2.55 6.64 -16.47
N GLN A 125 2.42 5.94 -15.35
CA GLN A 125 3.54 5.18 -14.75
C GLN A 125 3.76 3.82 -15.39
N MET A 126 2.94 3.44 -16.37
CA MET A 126 3.09 2.20 -17.10
C MET A 126 4.50 2.03 -17.69
N PRO A 127 5.14 0.86 -17.53
CA PRO A 127 4.60 -0.40 -17.02
C PRO A 127 4.77 -0.67 -15.52
N SER A 128 5.18 0.31 -14.72
CA SER A 128 5.40 0.15 -13.28
C SER A 128 4.07 0.06 -12.53
N PRO A 129 3.83 -0.98 -11.70
CA PRO A 129 2.63 -1.07 -10.86
C PRO A 129 2.49 0.16 -9.98
N THR A 130 1.36 0.84 -10.09
CA THR A 130 1.11 2.08 -9.34
C THR A 130 -0.30 2.08 -8.77
N TYR A 131 -0.43 2.53 -7.52
CA TYR A 131 -1.73 2.69 -6.86
C TYR A 131 -1.78 3.98 -6.03
N LEU A 132 -3.00 4.39 -5.72
CA LEU A 132 -3.34 5.51 -4.85
C LEU A 132 -4.16 4.97 -3.68
N THR A 133 -3.71 5.27 -2.47
CA THR A 133 -4.45 4.95 -1.23
C THR A 133 -4.88 6.20 -0.49
N ASP A 134 -5.97 6.10 0.26
CA ASP A 134 -6.35 7.12 1.23
C ASP A 134 -5.57 7.01 2.56
N ALA A 135 -5.95 7.81 3.54
CA ALA A 135 -5.33 7.84 4.86
C ALA A 135 -5.30 6.48 5.57
N ARG A 136 -6.30 5.64 5.29
CA ARG A 136 -6.55 4.33 5.90
C ARG A 136 -6.14 3.17 5.01
N TRP A 137 -5.36 3.44 3.97
CA TRP A 137 -4.85 2.46 3.02
C TRP A 137 -5.94 1.77 2.17
N ASN A 138 -7.13 2.38 2.04
CA ASN A 138 -8.11 1.95 1.05
C ASN A 138 -7.63 2.34 -0.34
N ILE A 139 -7.76 1.43 -1.30
CA ILE A 139 -7.41 1.68 -2.70
C ILE A 139 -8.46 2.60 -3.31
N ILE A 140 -8.00 3.76 -3.77
CA ILE A 140 -8.84 4.78 -4.42
C ILE A 140 -8.39 5.05 -5.86
N GLY A 141 -7.31 4.43 -6.32
CA GLY A 141 -6.90 4.43 -7.72
C GLY A 141 -5.80 3.41 -7.94
N TYR A 142 -5.71 2.86 -9.13
CA TYR A 142 -4.65 1.95 -9.52
C TYR A 142 -4.47 2.00 -11.03
N ASN A 143 -3.27 1.66 -11.51
CA ASN A 143 -3.01 1.56 -12.93
C ASN A 143 -3.14 0.10 -13.42
N PRO A 144 -3.23 -0.10 -14.74
CA PRO A 144 -3.24 -1.41 -15.37
C PRO A 144 -2.18 -2.42 -14.89
N ALA A 145 -0.93 -1.99 -14.72
CA ALA A 145 0.15 -2.86 -14.25
C ALA A 145 -0.10 -3.37 -12.82
N MET A 146 -0.66 -2.52 -11.95
CA MET A 146 -1.02 -2.92 -10.59
C MET A 146 -2.09 -3.99 -10.58
N ALA A 147 -3.17 -3.81 -11.34
CA ALA A 147 -4.23 -4.82 -11.43
C ALA A 147 -3.74 -6.15 -12.00
N ALA A 148 -2.82 -6.11 -12.97
CA ALA A 148 -2.22 -7.32 -13.53
C ALA A 148 -1.36 -8.11 -12.53
N TRP A 149 -0.57 -7.43 -11.70
CA TRP A 149 0.31 -8.08 -10.72
C TRP A 149 -0.42 -8.47 -9.44
N TRP A 150 -1.36 -7.61 -9.04
CA TRP A 150 -2.07 -7.66 -7.78
C TRP A 150 -3.58 -7.41 -8.02
N PRO A 151 -4.31 -8.40 -8.54
CA PRO A 151 -5.71 -8.24 -8.96
C PRO A 151 -6.65 -7.83 -7.83
N TRP A 152 -6.25 -8.04 -6.58
CA TRP A 152 -7.00 -7.63 -5.39
C TRP A 152 -7.32 -6.14 -5.36
N VAL A 153 -6.52 -5.29 -6.03
CA VAL A 153 -6.78 -3.84 -6.07
C VAL A 153 -8.08 -3.46 -6.76
N MET A 154 -8.59 -4.34 -7.63
CA MET A 154 -9.86 -4.15 -8.33
C MET A 154 -11.07 -4.46 -7.45
N GLU A 155 -10.86 -5.11 -6.30
CA GLU A 155 -11.96 -5.53 -5.43
C GLU A 155 -12.63 -4.34 -4.73
N PRO A 156 -13.94 -4.41 -4.50
CA PRO A 156 -14.66 -3.35 -3.80
C PRO A 156 -14.19 -3.24 -2.36
N GLY A 157 -13.82 -2.03 -1.94
CA GLY A 157 -13.27 -1.82 -0.60
C GLY A 157 -11.89 -2.44 -0.38
N ALA A 158 -11.15 -2.71 -1.46
CA ALA A 158 -9.76 -3.16 -1.39
C ALA A 158 -8.94 -2.27 -0.45
N ASN A 159 -8.24 -2.90 0.48
CA ASN A 159 -7.41 -2.22 1.47
C ASN A 159 -6.04 -2.90 1.53
N LEU A 160 -4.98 -2.12 1.31
CA LEU A 160 -3.61 -2.63 1.19
C LEU A 160 -3.17 -3.37 2.45
N ILE A 161 -3.45 -2.83 3.64
CA ILE A 161 -2.97 -3.42 4.90
C ILE A 161 -3.76 -4.68 5.23
N ARG A 162 -5.07 -4.70 4.99
CA ARG A 162 -5.86 -5.94 5.13
C ARG A 162 -5.36 -7.02 4.19
N TRP A 163 -5.14 -6.68 2.92
CA TRP A 163 -4.59 -7.63 1.96
C TRP A 163 -3.24 -8.17 2.44
N ALA A 164 -2.29 -7.28 2.77
CA ALA A 164 -0.94 -7.65 3.14
C ALA A 164 -0.85 -8.48 4.43
N CYS A 165 -1.68 -8.19 5.44
CA CYS A 165 -1.60 -8.84 6.75
C CYS A 165 -2.53 -10.05 6.89
N LEU A 166 -3.68 -10.08 6.21
CA LEU A 166 -4.74 -11.06 6.51
C LEU A 166 -4.94 -12.11 5.42
N THR A 167 -4.42 -11.89 4.21
CA THR A 167 -4.68 -12.82 3.09
C THR A 167 -3.58 -13.87 2.96
N LYS A 168 -4.00 -15.10 2.62
CA LYS A 168 -3.07 -16.18 2.26
C LYS A 168 -2.26 -15.83 1.01
N GLU A 169 -2.88 -15.13 0.07
CA GLU A 169 -2.21 -14.65 -1.14
C GLU A 169 -1.00 -13.77 -0.81
N ALA A 170 -1.15 -12.73 0.03
CA ALA A 170 -0.01 -11.91 0.43
C ALA A 170 1.08 -12.73 1.13
N ARG A 171 0.70 -13.68 2.00
CA ARG A 171 1.65 -14.60 2.67
C ARG A 171 2.43 -15.49 1.71
N THR A 172 1.86 -15.82 0.55
CA THR A 172 2.57 -16.58 -0.50
C THR A 172 3.38 -15.69 -1.45
N GLN A 173 2.92 -14.46 -1.68
CA GLN A 173 3.54 -13.55 -2.64
C GLN A 173 4.72 -12.80 -2.03
N PHE A 174 4.69 -12.46 -0.73
CA PHE A 174 5.83 -11.88 -0.03
C PHE A 174 6.79 -12.99 0.41
N VAL A 175 8.03 -12.96 -0.07
CA VAL A 175 9.05 -13.97 0.30
C VAL A 175 9.34 -13.94 1.80
N ASP A 176 9.42 -12.74 2.39
CA ASP A 176 9.68 -12.52 3.82
C ASP A 176 8.46 -11.87 4.49
N TRP A 177 7.29 -12.53 4.39
CA TRP A 177 6.02 -11.99 4.87
C TRP A 177 6.06 -11.41 6.30
N PRO A 178 6.71 -12.03 7.31
CA PRO A 178 6.74 -11.45 8.67
C PRO A 178 7.40 -10.07 8.72
N LEU A 179 8.43 -9.84 7.90
CA LEU A 179 9.09 -8.53 7.79
C LEU A 179 8.14 -7.49 7.18
N HIS A 180 7.38 -7.88 6.17
CA HIS A 180 6.35 -7.05 5.57
C HIS A 180 5.23 -6.67 6.54
N ALA A 181 4.68 -7.66 7.24
CA ALA A 181 3.65 -7.46 8.25
C ALA A 181 4.16 -6.49 9.33
N ALA A 182 5.40 -6.65 9.80
CA ALA A 182 6.00 -5.73 10.76
C ALA A 182 6.05 -4.28 10.26
N GLU A 183 6.45 -4.03 9.01
CA GLU A 183 6.44 -2.68 8.44
C GLU A 183 5.03 -2.08 8.36
N TYR A 184 4.02 -2.84 7.95
CA TYR A 184 2.63 -2.36 7.95
C TYR A 184 2.11 -2.07 9.36
N LEU A 185 2.48 -2.88 10.36
CA LEU A 185 2.12 -2.62 11.75
C LEU A 185 2.78 -1.34 12.29
N LYS A 186 4.04 -1.04 11.91
CA LYS A 186 4.70 0.24 12.23
C LYS A 186 3.93 1.43 11.66
N LEU A 187 3.40 1.33 10.44
CA LEU A 187 2.55 2.36 9.83
C LEU A 187 1.24 2.56 10.60
N LEU A 188 0.56 1.47 10.97
CA LEU A 188 -0.66 1.51 11.77
C LEU A 188 -0.42 2.17 13.14
N ARG A 189 0.70 1.85 13.80
CA ARG A 189 1.09 2.48 15.07
C ARG A 189 1.27 3.98 14.90
N PHE A 190 2.00 4.40 13.87
CA PHE A 190 2.22 5.81 13.56
C PHE A 190 0.91 6.56 13.34
N ALA A 191 0.04 6.02 12.48
CA ALA A 191 -1.26 6.61 12.23
C ALA A 191 -2.15 6.64 13.47
N SER A 192 -2.13 5.60 14.32
CA SER A 192 -2.93 5.55 15.55
C SER A 192 -2.51 6.62 16.55
N ALA A 193 -1.21 6.90 16.67
CA ALA A 193 -0.70 7.99 17.50
C ALA A 193 -1.08 9.37 16.96
N ARG A 194 -1.09 9.52 15.62
CA ARG A 194 -1.48 10.77 14.94
C ARG A 194 -2.99 11.03 14.98
N HIS A 195 -3.80 9.97 14.98
CA HIS A 195 -5.26 10.01 14.88
C HIS A 195 -5.94 9.13 15.94
N PRO A 196 -5.80 9.43 17.26
CA PRO A 196 -6.25 8.55 18.34
C PRO A 196 -7.77 8.37 18.44
N HIS A 197 -8.55 9.18 17.72
CA HIS A 197 -10.02 9.13 17.71
C HIS A 197 -10.61 8.61 16.39
N ASP A 198 -9.77 8.13 15.45
CA ASP A 198 -10.24 7.54 14.20
C ASP A 198 -10.76 6.10 14.42
N THR A 199 -12.08 5.96 14.45
CA THR A 199 -12.76 4.68 14.71
C THR A 199 -12.56 3.65 13.60
N GLU A 200 -12.39 4.09 12.35
CA GLU A 200 -12.15 3.17 11.23
C GLU A 200 -10.71 2.67 11.24
N LEU A 201 -9.75 3.53 11.61
CA LEU A 201 -8.37 3.10 11.85
C LEU A 201 -8.29 2.11 13.02
N ALA A 202 -9.01 2.36 14.11
CA ALA A 202 -9.11 1.43 15.23
C ALA A 202 -9.71 0.08 14.81
N ALA A 203 -10.74 0.09 13.94
CA ALA A 203 -11.32 -1.13 13.38
C ALA A 203 -10.33 -1.90 12.49
N LEU A 204 -9.55 -1.21 11.65
CA LEU A 204 -8.49 -1.81 10.85
C LEU A 204 -7.42 -2.48 11.73
N ILE A 205 -6.95 -1.78 12.79
CA ILE A 205 -5.99 -2.34 13.74
C ILE A 205 -6.58 -3.57 14.43
N ALA A 206 -7.85 -3.52 14.83
CA ALA A 206 -8.52 -4.66 15.43
C ALA A 206 -8.65 -5.84 14.47
N ASP A 207 -8.96 -5.61 13.19
CA ASP A 207 -8.98 -6.65 12.15
C ASP A 207 -7.61 -7.33 12.02
N VAL A 208 -6.53 -6.53 11.91
CA VAL A 208 -5.16 -7.03 11.76
C VAL A 208 -4.72 -7.84 12.98
N ARG A 209 -5.04 -7.39 14.19
CA ARG A 209 -4.70 -8.10 15.43
C ARG A 209 -5.52 -9.37 15.69
N ARG A 210 -6.50 -9.73 14.84
CA ARG A 210 -7.14 -11.06 14.91
C ARG A 210 -6.22 -12.17 14.39
N ASP A 211 -5.27 -11.83 13.54
CA ASP A 211 -4.24 -12.78 13.12
C ASP A 211 -3.21 -12.95 14.25
N PRO A 212 -2.95 -14.19 14.73
CA PRO A 212 -2.07 -14.42 15.88
C PRO A 212 -0.64 -13.92 15.66
N GLU A 213 -0.13 -14.02 14.44
CA GLU A 213 1.24 -13.62 14.12
C GLU A 213 1.34 -12.09 14.06
N CYS A 214 0.36 -11.42 13.45
CA CYS A 214 0.28 -9.96 13.50
C CYS A 214 0.06 -9.43 14.93
N ALA A 215 -0.73 -10.11 15.75
CA ALA A 215 -0.93 -9.75 17.15
C ALA A 215 0.39 -9.83 17.94
N ARG A 216 1.15 -10.90 17.75
CA ARG A 216 2.48 -11.07 18.34
C ARG A 216 3.44 -9.96 17.88
N ILE A 217 3.56 -9.72 16.58
CA ILE A 217 4.43 -8.66 16.03
C ILE A 217 4.01 -7.28 16.54
N TRP A 218 2.69 -7.05 16.68
CA TRP A 218 2.19 -5.84 17.31
C TRP A 218 2.70 -5.78 18.75
N ASP A 219 2.33 -6.71 19.62
CA ASP A 219 2.65 -6.64 21.05
C ASP A 219 4.16 -6.56 21.35
N ASP A 220 5.00 -7.18 20.50
CA ASP A 220 6.48 -7.13 20.61
C ASP A 220 7.09 -5.79 20.13
N GLY A 221 6.39 -5.05 19.26
CA GLY A 221 6.93 -3.93 18.51
C GLY A 221 6.69 -2.55 19.15
N VAL A 222 7.76 -1.79 19.42
CA VAL A 222 7.70 -0.37 19.85
C VAL A 222 7.98 0.64 18.72
N SER A 223 8.50 0.17 17.58
CA SER A 223 8.88 1.04 16.46
C SER A 223 7.66 1.56 15.69
N MET A 224 7.82 2.75 15.11
CA MET A 224 6.81 3.43 14.31
C MET A 224 7.46 3.91 13.03
N SER A 225 6.74 3.88 11.90
CA SER A 225 7.19 4.43 10.64
C SER A 225 6.06 5.24 10.02
N GLU A 226 6.38 6.39 9.43
CA GLU A 226 5.39 7.26 8.78
C GLU A 226 5.03 6.77 7.38
N ASN A 227 6.00 6.21 6.65
CA ASN A 227 5.82 5.73 5.29
C ASN A 227 6.76 4.56 4.99
N ARG A 228 6.62 4.01 3.77
CA ARG A 228 7.44 2.92 3.24
C ARG A 228 8.21 3.34 1.98
N ASP A 229 8.51 4.63 1.86
CA ASP A 229 9.29 5.14 0.74
C ASP A 229 10.69 4.51 0.75
N GLY A 230 11.16 4.06 -0.41
CA GLY A 230 12.43 3.35 -0.55
C GLY A 230 12.45 1.96 0.08
N ALA A 231 11.31 1.36 0.47
CA ALA A 231 11.32 0.00 1.00
C ALA A 231 11.68 -1.01 -0.10
N HIS A 232 12.75 -1.77 0.11
CA HIS A 232 13.20 -2.84 -0.76
C HIS A 232 12.57 -4.15 -0.32
N PHE A 233 12.05 -4.93 -1.25
CA PHE A 233 11.45 -6.21 -0.92
C PHE A 233 11.36 -7.19 -2.07
N ARG A 234 11.19 -8.46 -1.69
CA ARG A 234 11.14 -9.60 -2.61
C ARG A 234 9.73 -10.15 -2.72
N VAL A 235 9.26 -10.35 -3.94
CA VAL A 235 7.95 -10.96 -4.22
C VAL A 235 8.06 -12.09 -5.23
N ALA A 236 7.20 -13.09 -5.08
CA ALA A 236 6.99 -14.16 -6.04
C ALA A 236 5.54 -14.08 -6.54
N LEU A 237 5.35 -13.56 -7.75
CA LEU A 237 4.02 -13.25 -8.28
C LEU A 237 3.54 -14.30 -9.29
N PRO A 238 2.24 -14.66 -9.28
CA PRO A 238 1.69 -15.58 -10.28
C PRO A 238 1.86 -15.06 -11.71
N ALA A 239 1.65 -13.76 -11.92
CA ALA A 239 1.84 -13.08 -13.21
C ALA A 239 3.27 -13.22 -13.77
N LEU A 240 4.23 -13.53 -12.90
CA LEU A 240 5.65 -13.71 -13.21
C LEU A 240 6.10 -15.15 -12.94
N LYS A 241 5.17 -16.12 -12.99
CA LYS A 241 5.43 -17.55 -12.80
C LYS A 241 6.13 -17.89 -11.48
N PHE A 242 5.90 -17.08 -10.45
CA PHE A 242 6.53 -17.20 -9.14
C PHE A 242 8.06 -17.10 -9.16
N GLU A 243 8.65 -16.52 -10.20
CA GLU A 243 10.03 -16.04 -10.11
C GLU A 243 10.13 -14.99 -9.00
N ILE A 244 11.12 -15.15 -8.12
CA ILE A 244 11.40 -14.16 -7.08
C ILE A 244 11.99 -12.94 -7.77
N ILE A 245 11.38 -11.79 -7.53
CA ILE A 245 11.83 -10.51 -8.06
C ILE A 245 12.04 -9.54 -6.90
N GLU A 246 12.97 -8.61 -7.09
CA GLU A 246 13.24 -7.54 -6.13
C GLU A 246 12.66 -6.23 -6.63
N VAL A 247 11.95 -5.53 -5.75
CA VAL A 247 11.25 -4.30 -6.05
C VAL A 247 11.48 -3.26 -4.96
N VAL A 248 11.29 -2.00 -5.34
CA VAL A 248 11.34 -0.83 -4.47
C VAL A 248 9.99 -0.12 -4.54
N SER A 249 9.42 0.23 -3.39
CA SER A 249 8.25 1.10 -3.34
C SER A 249 8.64 2.56 -3.14
N HIS A 250 8.15 3.43 -4.03
CA HIS A 250 8.27 4.88 -3.92
C HIS A 250 6.93 5.47 -3.48
N VAL A 251 6.89 6.17 -2.35
CA VAL A 251 5.68 6.72 -1.75
C VAL A 251 5.68 8.24 -1.87
N LEU A 252 4.76 8.76 -2.68
CA LEU A 252 4.58 10.19 -2.93
C LEU A 252 3.25 10.67 -2.35
N TYR A 253 3.25 11.89 -1.79
CA TYR A 253 2.06 12.54 -1.24
C TYR A 253 1.58 13.63 -2.19
N PRO A 254 0.41 13.47 -2.83
CA PRO A 254 -0.12 14.51 -3.70
C PRO A 254 -0.45 15.77 -2.87
N ALA A 255 0.09 16.93 -3.27
CA ALA A 255 -0.19 18.18 -2.56
C ALA A 255 -1.69 18.53 -2.52
N SER A 256 -2.44 18.08 -3.53
CA SER A 256 -3.89 18.26 -3.61
C SER A 256 -4.68 17.34 -2.67
N LEU A 257 -4.09 16.20 -2.25
CA LEU A 257 -4.66 15.17 -1.37
C LEU A 257 -3.60 14.70 -0.35
N PRO A 258 -3.28 15.52 0.66
CA PRO A 258 -2.12 15.30 1.54
C PRO A 258 -2.25 14.05 2.42
N ASP A 259 -3.46 13.55 2.65
CA ASP A 259 -3.70 12.31 3.39
C ASP A 259 -3.68 11.06 2.49
N CYS A 260 -3.56 11.25 1.17
CA CYS A 260 -3.45 10.16 0.20
C CYS A 260 -1.99 9.85 -0.14
N ARG A 261 -1.75 8.62 -0.56
CA ARG A 261 -0.42 8.11 -0.93
C ARG A 261 -0.47 7.52 -2.31
N LEU A 262 0.27 8.11 -3.24
CA LEU A 262 0.58 7.52 -4.54
C LEU A 262 1.82 6.66 -4.36
N THR A 263 1.71 5.36 -4.65
CA THR A 263 2.84 4.43 -4.54
C THR A 263 3.16 3.87 -5.91
N VAL A 264 4.41 4.05 -6.35
CA VAL A 264 4.97 3.43 -7.56
C VAL A 264 5.88 2.30 -7.13
N ILE A 265 5.71 1.11 -7.71
CA ILE A 265 6.60 -0.03 -7.48
C ILE A 265 7.52 -0.16 -8.70
N THR A 266 8.82 -0.02 -8.48
CA THR A 266 9.83 -0.19 -9.52
C THR A 266 10.69 -1.40 -9.24
N TRP A 267 11.23 -2.00 -10.27
CA TRP A 267 12.24 -3.06 -10.16
C TRP A 267 13.51 -2.51 -9.53
N LEU A 268 14.12 -3.28 -8.62
CA LEU A 268 15.50 -3.04 -8.23
C LEU A 268 16.37 -3.66 -9.34
N ARG A 269 17.24 -2.86 -9.96
CA ARG A 269 18.24 -3.40 -10.89
C ARG A 269 19.28 -4.18 -10.07
N ASP A 270 19.76 -5.30 -10.61
CA ASP A 270 21.03 -5.87 -10.18
C ASP A 270 22.13 -4.87 -10.58
N ASP A 271 22.45 -3.94 -9.68
CA ASP A 271 23.61 -3.05 -9.81
C ASP A 271 24.91 -3.80 -9.41
N THR A 272 25.03 -5.09 -9.72
CA THR A 272 26.31 -5.79 -9.72
C THR A 272 27.10 -5.42 -10.97
N GLU A 273 27.53 -4.17 -11.03
CA GLU A 273 28.93 -3.77 -11.30
C GLU A 273 29.01 -2.24 -11.17
N PRO A 274 29.76 -1.68 -10.19
CA PRO A 274 30.05 -0.26 -10.21
C PRO A 274 30.93 0.02 -11.43
N GLU A 275 30.46 0.88 -12.34
CA GLU A 275 31.29 1.45 -13.41
C GLU A 275 32.47 2.20 -12.76
N ILE A 276 33.59 1.51 -12.61
CA ILE A 276 34.87 2.14 -12.34
C ILE A 276 35.23 2.89 -13.62
N HIS A 277 34.93 4.18 -13.69
CA HIS A 277 35.55 5.07 -14.67
C HIS A 277 37.04 5.19 -14.34
N PRO A 278 37.98 4.66 -15.15
CA PRO A 278 39.38 4.97 -14.98
C PRO A 278 39.60 6.36 -15.58
N GLN A 279 39.93 7.32 -14.73
CA GLN A 279 40.51 8.57 -15.19
C GLN A 279 41.83 8.25 -15.90
N HIS A 280 41.99 8.81 -17.09
CA HIS A 280 43.18 8.68 -17.91
C HIS A 280 44.47 8.99 -17.14
N SER A 281 45.41 8.04 -17.17
CA SER A 281 46.83 8.35 -17.24
C SER A 281 47.53 7.30 -18.09
N ASP A 282 48.06 7.75 -19.23
CA ASP A 282 49.00 7.03 -20.08
C ASP A 282 50.15 6.41 -19.27
N THR A 283 50.46 5.14 -19.51
CA THR A 283 51.79 4.64 -19.95
C THR A 283 51.85 3.10 -19.87
N GLY A 284 52.35 2.48 -20.94
CA GLY A 284 53.16 1.25 -20.84
C GLY A 284 52.50 -0.11 -21.10
N THR A 285 52.61 -0.57 -22.35
CA THR A 285 53.11 -1.91 -22.75
C THR A 285 52.65 -3.16 -21.98
N GLY A 286 51.88 -4.05 -22.62
CA GLY A 286 51.72 -5.43 -22.14
C GLY A 286 50.71 -6.30 -22.87
N ALA A 287 51.21 -7.38 -23.48
CA ALA A 287 50.52 -8.40 -24.26
C ALA A 287 49.41 -9.22 -23.57
N ILE A 288 48.40 -9.58 -24.37
CA ILE A 288 47.62 -10.85 -24.44
C ILE A 288 46.82 -11.32 -23.21
N ALA A 289 45.48 -11.38 -23.36
CA ALA A 289 44.69 -12.59 -23.09
C ALA A 289 43.33 -12.53 -23.82
N ARG A 290 43.07 -13.51 -24.70
CA ARG A 290 41.71 -13.79 -25.20
C ARG A 290 40.93 -14.46 -24.05
N GLY A 291 40.02 -13.73 -23.43
CA GLY A 291 38.99 -14.29 -22.56
C GLY A 291 37.66 -14.23 -23.30
N GLN A 292 36.97 -15.36 -23.39
CA GLN A 292 35.66 -15.49 -24.02
C GLN A 292 34.66 -14.55 -23.34
N GLU A 293 34.11 -13.61 -24.10
CA GLU A 293 32.95 -12.81 -23.72
C GLU A 293 31.78 -13.77 -23.48
N THR A 294 31.47 -13.99 -22.20
CA THR A 294 30.16 -14.50 -21.81
C THR A 294 29.24 -13.29 -21.86
N GLU A 295 28.48 -13.16 -22.95
CA GLU A 295 27.42 -12.16 -23.08
C GLU A 295 26.48 -12.28 -21.87
N SER A 296 26.55 -11.30 -20.97
CA SER A 296 25.70 -11.18 -19.79
C SER A 296 24.21 -11.16 -20.19
N ALA A 297 23.44 -12.10 -19.63
CA ALA A 297 22.01 -12.31 -19.90
C ALA A 297 21.08 -11.24 -19.24
N ALA A 298 21.61 -10.41 -18.35
CA ALA A 298 20.84 -9.47 -17.51
C ALA A 298 20.00 -8.41 -18.25
N PRO A 299 20.44 -7.82 -19.40
CA PRO A 299 19.64 -6.83 -20.12
C PRO A 299 18.44 -7.44 -20.85
N MET A 300 18.53 -8.70 -21.28
CA MET A 300 17.48 -9.37 -22.05
C MET A 300 16.36 -9.86 -21.12
N GLU A 301 16.71 -10.35 -19.94
CA GLU A 301 15.76 -10.82 -18.93
C GLU A 301 14.92 -9.67 -18.36
N SER A 302 15.54 -8.52 -18.13
CA SER A 302 14.87 -7.27 -17.74
C SER A 302 13.86 -6.78 -18.80
N ARG A 303 14.27 -6.77 -20.08
CA ARG A 303 13.36 -6.39 -21.20
C ARG A 303 12.22 -7.38 -21.38
N ARG A 304 12.47 -8.67 -21.14
CA ARG A 304 11.44 -9.73 -21.21
C ARG A 304 10.40 -9.55 -20.10
N ARG A 305 10.83 -9.22 -18.87
CA ARG A 305 9.94 -8.95 -17.73
C ARG A 305 9.07 -7.70 -17.95
N GLU A 306 9.65 -6.63 -18.48
CA GLU A 306 8.89 -5.42 -18.86
C GLU A 306 7.88 -5.67 -20.00
N ALA A 307 8.23 -6.54 -20.95
CA ALA A 307 7.33 -6.92 -22.04
C ALA A 307 6.12 -7.74 -21.53
N VAL A 308 6.35 -8.66 -20.59
CA VAL A 308 5.28 -9.42 -19.93
C VAL A 308 4.36 -8.49 -19.14
N ALA A 309 4.91 -7.56 -18.34
CA ALA A 309 4.11 -6.57 -17.61
C ALA A 309 3.29 -5.67 -18.54
N ARG A 310 3.87 -5.23 -19.68
CA ARG A 310 3.14 -4.47 -20.71
C ARG A 310 2.03 -5.29 -21.36
N GLN A 311 2.27 -6.55 -21.70
CA GLN A 311 1.28 -7.39 -22.36
C GLN A 311 0.07 -7.65 -21.45
N LEU A 312 0.30 -7.94 -20.16
CA LEU A 312 -0.78 -8.15 -19.18
C LEU A 312 -1.60 -6.88 -18.95
N SER A 313 -0.99 -5.70 -19.06
CA SER A 313 -1.64 -4.42 -18.84
C SER A 313 -2.54 -3.91 -19.98
N GLN A 314 -2.53 -4.56 -21.15
CA GLN A 314 -3.32 -4.12 -22.31
C GLN A 314 -4.79 -4.61 -22.26
N HIS A 315 -5.16 -5.47 -21.31
CA HIS A 315 -6.45 -6.20 -21.29
C HIS A 315 -7.31 -5.87 -20.05
N LEU A 316 -7.70 -4.61 -19.83
CA LEU A 316 -8.14 -4.22 -18.46
C LEU A 316 -9.50 -3.55 -18.27
N SER A 317 -10.31 -3.32 -19.30
CA SER A 317 -11.72 -3.00 -19.06
C SER A 317 -12.62 -3.30 -20.25
N VAL A 318 -13.80 -3.85 -19.97
CA VAL A 318 -14.86 -4.14 -20.94
C VAL A 318 -16.20 -3.60 -20.45
N GLU A 319 -17.16 -3.43 -21.36
CA GLU A 319 -18.45 -2.79 -21.04
C GLU A 319 -19.47 -3.78 -20.47
N SER A 320 -19.31 -5.07 -20.76
CA SER A 320 -20.24 -6.12 -20.32
C SER A 320 -19.53 -7.38 -19.81
N LEU A 321 -20.25 -8.15 -18.99
CA LEU A 321 -19.78 -9.46 -18.54
C LEU A 321 -19.67 -10.47 -19.70
N GLU A 322 -20.46 -10.28 -20.77
CA GLU A 322 -20.41 -11.11 -21.98
C GLU A 322 -19.07 -10.90 -22.71
N GLU A 323 -18.64 -9.64 -22.87
CA GLU A 323 -17.32 -9.31 -23.41
C GLU A 323 -16.19 -9.89 -22.54
N ALA A 324 -16.31 -9.76 -21.22
CA ALA A 324 -15.34 -10.33 -20.28
C ALA A 324 -15.22 -11.86 -20.46
N THR A 325 -16.36 -12.54 -20.58
CA THR A 325 -16.41 -13.99 -20.75
C THR A 325 -15.87 -14.41 -22.12
N ALA A 326 -16.14 -13.62 -23.17
CA ALA A 326 -15.64 -13.88 -24.52
C ALA A 326 -14.10 -13.83 -24.60
N LEU A 327 -13.43 -13.07 -23.72
CA LEU A 327 -11.96 -13.06 -23.62
C LEU A 327 -11.37 -14.42 -23.20
N ALA A 328 -12.15 -15.28 -22.53
CA ALA A 328 -11.72 -16.63 -22.18
C ALA A 328 -11.75 -17.60 -23.39
N GLY A 329 -12.29 -17.18 -24.54
CA GLY A 329 -12.36 -18.00 -25.74
C GLY A 329 -13.55 -18.97 -25.78
N PRO A 330 -13.63 -19.83 -26.82
CA PRO A 330 -14.80 -20.66 -27.09
C PRO A 330 -15.00 -21.80 -26.09
N ASP A 331 -13.97 -22.17 -25.33
CA ASP A 331 -13.99 -23.20 -24.30
C ASP A 331 -14.10 -22.64 -22.88
N ALA A 332 -14.58 -21.40 -22.76
CA ALA A 332 -14.82 -20.71 -21.50
C ALA A 332 -15.72 -21.53 -20.54
N ILE A 333 -15.25 -21.74 -19.32
CA ILE A 333 -16.03 -22.38 -18.25
C ILE A 333 -16.21 -21.36 -17.11
N PRO A 334 -17.43 -20.86 -16.86
CA PRO A 334 -17.71 -20.02 -15.70
C PRO A 334 -17.52 -20.77 -14.38
N LEU A 335 -17.02 -20.08 -13.35
CA LEU A 335 -16.78 -20.62 -12.01
C LEU A 335 -17.64 -19.86 -10.98
N PRO A 336 -18.97 -20.02 -10.96
CA PRO A 336 -19.87 -19.19 -10.15
C PRO A 336 -19.64 -19.34 -8.64
N LEU A 337 -19.40 -20.56 -8.14
CA LEU A 337 -19.20 -20.76 -6.69
C LEU A 337 -17.87 -20.15 -6.23
N LEU A 338 -16.82 -20.30 -7.02
CA LEU A 338 -15.54 -19.67 -6.72
C LEU A 338 -15.60 -18.14 -6.90
N SER A 339 -16.40 -17.65 -7.83
CA SER A 339 -16.66 -16.22 -8.00
C SER A 339 -17.25 -15.60 -6.73
N GLU A 340 -18.27 -16.25 -6.15
CA GLU A 340 -18.89 -15.79 -4.90
C GLU A 340 -17.94 -15.84 -3.70
N LEU A 341 -17.09 -16.87 -3.62
CA LEU A 341 -16.09 -17.01 -2.57
C LEU A 341 -15.02 -15.92 -2.62
N VAL A 342 -14.65 -15.48 -3.82
CA VAL A 342 -13.70 -14.39 -4.04
C VAL A 342 -14.37 -13.03 -3.78
N GLY A 343 -15.60 -12.82 -4.26
CA GLY A 343 -16.37 -11.62 -3.95
C GLY A 343 -17.64 -11.48 -4.78
N LYS A 344 -18.67 -10.84 -4.22
CA LYS A 344 -20.00 -10.70 -4.87
C LYS A 344 -19.95 -9.99 -6.23
N GLN A 345 -18.99 -9.08 -6.40
CA GLN A 345 -18.78 -8.31 -7.64
C GLN A 345 -17.73 -8.96 -8.57
N CYS A 346 -17.20 -10.12 -8.22
CA CYS A 346 -16.21 -10.84 -9.01
C CYS A 346 -16.87 -11.91 -9.87
N ARG A 347 -16.32 -12.15 -11.06
CA ARG A 347 -16.69 -13.24 -11.97
C ARG A 347 -15.42 -13.88 -12.49
N LEU A 348 -15.30 -15.18 -12.27
CA LEU A 348 -14.18 -15.99 -12.69
C LEU A 348 -14.61 -16.89 -13.85
N THR A 349 -13.86 -16.86 -14.93
CA THR A 349 -14.07 -17.72 -16.10
C THR A 349 -12.75 -18.35 -16.49
N ILE A 350 -12.67 -19.68 -16.50
CA ILE A 350 -11.46 -20.38 -16.91
C ILE A 350 -11.44 -20.62 -18.42
N SER A 351 -10.26 -20.47 -19.01
CA SER A 351 -9.95 -20.80 -20.40
C SER A 351 -8.98 -21.99 -20.42
N PRO A 352 -9.48 -23.23 -20.57
CA PRO A 352 -8.64 -24.42 -20.62
C PRO A 352 -7.58 -24.37 -21.73
N SER A 353 -7.94 -23.85 -22.91
CA SER A 353 -7.08 -23.74 -24.09
C SER A 353 -5.87 -22.84 -23.88
N THR A 354 -6.05 -21.74 -23.13
CA THR A 354 -4.97 -20.81 -22.80
C THR A 354 -4.38 -21.04 -21.41
N GLN A 355 -4.88 -22.04 -20.67
CA GLN A 355 -4.52 -22.35 -19.29
C GLN A 355 -4.57 -21.12 -18.38
N SER A 356 -5.59 -20.28 -18.54
CA SER A 356 -5.73 -19.01 -17.83
C SER A 356 -7.11 -18.86 -17.18
N VAL A 357 -7.22 -17.93 -16.24
CA VAL A 357 -8.49 -17.51 -15.65
C VAL A 357 -8.70 -16.03 -15.93
N ILE A 358 -9.82 -15.71 -16.57
CA ILE A 358 -10.32 -14.34 -16.63
C ILE A 358 -10.97 -14.02 -15.30
N TRP A 359 -10.40 -13.07 -14.58
CA TRP A 359 -10.99 -12.46 -13.39
C TRP A 359 -11.57 -11.11 -13.78
N ALA A 360 -12.90 -11.04 -13.79
CA ALA A 360 -13.64 -9.82 -14.04
C ALA A 360 -14.21 -9.26 -12.73
N VAL A 361 -14.02 -7.98 -12.46
CA VAL A 361 -14.58 -7.30 -11.28
C VAL A 361 -15.41 -6.11 -11.71
N GLN A 362 -16.68 -6.07 -11.28
CA GLN A 362 -17.57 -4.96 -11.55
C GLN A 362 -17.09 -3.71 -10.80
N GLN A 363 -16.92 -2.60 -11.52
CA GLN A 363 -16.50 -1.31 -11.01
C GLN A 363 -17.71 -0.42 -10.69
N ASP A 364 -17.50 0.66 -9.93
CA ASP A 364 -18.55 1.59 -9.50
C ASP A 364 -19.25 2.30 -10.69
N ASP A 365 -18.58 2.43 -11.83
CA ASP A 365 -19.12 3.02 -13.07
C ASP A 365 -19.93 2.02 -13.91
N GLY A 366 -20.06 0.77 -13.45
CA GLY A 366 -20.76 -0.32 -14.11
C GLY A 366 -19.92 -1.11 -15.12
N ARG A 367 -18.69 -0.68 -15.44
CA ARG A 367 -17.76 -1.42 -16.31
C ARG A 367 -17.15 -2.61 -15.56
N TRP A 368 -16.53 -3.52 -16.31
CA TRP A 368 -15.82 -4.66 -15.75
C TRP A 368 -14.31 -4.46 -15.91
N GLY A 369 -13.58 -4.41 -14.80
CA GLY A 369 -12.12 -4.49 -14.79
C GLY A 369 -11.69 -5.94 -15.02
N ILE A 370 -10.74 -6.17 -15.92
CA ILE A 370 -10.34 -7.52 -16.35
C ILE A 370 -8.89 -7.81 -15.96
N SER A 371 -8.62 -9.00 -15.46
CA SER A 371 -7.27 -9.53 -15.34
C SER A 371 -7.21 -10.97 -15.83
N VAL A 372 -6.18 -11.28 -16.62
CA VAL A 372 -5.90 -12.64 -17.08
C VAL A 372 -4.85 -13.23 -16.13
N LEU A 373 -5.22 -14.30 -15.44
CA LEU A 373 -4.45 -14.86 -14.34
C LEU A 373 -4.02 -16.28 -14.63
N ASP A 374 -2.88 -16.66 -14.04
CA ASP A 374 -2.57 -18.07 -13.84
C ASP A 374 -3.61 -18.69 -12.89
N PRO A 375 -4.17 -19.88 -13.19
CA PRO A 375 -5.20 -20.50 -12.34
C PRO A 375 -4.73 -20.74 -10.90
N TYR A 376 -3.43 -20.89 -10.66
CA TYR A 376 -2.89 -21.02 -9.32
C TYR A 376 -3.06 -19.74 -8.48
N ALA A 377 -3.08 -18.55 -9.10
CA ALA A 377 -3.36 -17.29 -8.41
C ALA A 377 -4.74 -17.30 -7.73
N VAL A 378 -5.71 -17.95 -8.38
CA VAL A 378 -7.07 -18.12 -7.88
C VAL A 378 -7.12 -19.18 -6.78
N ILE A 379 -6.41 -20.30 -6.99
CA ILE A 379 -6.30 -21.41 -6.03
C ILE A 379 -5.79 -20.94 -4.67
N VAL A 380 -4.75 -20.11 -4.63
CA VAL A 380 -4.14 -19.65 -3.37
C VAL A 380 -5.06 -18.75 -2.55
N ARG A 381 -5.98 -18.02 -3.20
CA ARG A 381 -6.93 -17.12 -2.52
C ARG A 381 -8.13 -17.82 -1.93
N ILE A 382 -8.54 -18.92 -2.55
CA ILE A 382 -9.73 -19.65 -2.13
C ILE A 382 -9.33 -20.58 -0.97
N PRO A 383 -10.01 -20.51 0.20
CA PRO A 383 -9.82 -21.51 1.25
C PRO A 383 -10.00 -22.90 0.65
N HIS A 384 -9.04 -23.81 0.82
CA HIS A 384 -9.07 -25.16 0.25
C HIS A 384 -10.51 -25.70 0.28
N GLY A 385 -11.07 -26.00 -0.90
CA GLY A 385 -12.50 -26.15 -1.22
C GLY A 385 -13.31 -27.20 -0.44
N SER A 386 -12.84 -27.59 0.74
CA SER A 386 -13.52 -28.32 1.79
C SER A 386 -14.67 -27.55 2.47
N VAL A 387 -14.87 -26.25 2.19
CA VAL A 387 -15.82 -25.41 2.94
C VAL A 387 -17.16 -25.17 2.22
N VAL A 388 -17.23 -25.34 0.88
CA VAL A 388 -18.46 -25.09 0.11
C VAL A 388 -18.82 -26.29 -0.75
N GLU A 389 -20.02 -26.83 -0.53
CA GLU A 389 -20.58 -27.93 -1.31
C GLU A 389 -20.70 -27.53 -2.80
N GLY A 390 -20.22 -28.38 -3.71
CA GLY A 390 -20.17 -28.10 -5.15
C GLY A 390 -18.91 -27.36 -5.64
N ALA A 391 -18.26 -26.53 -4.81
CA ALA A 391 -17.05 -25.78 -5.21
C ALA A 391 -15.85 -26.69 -5.54
N ARG A 392 -15.86 -27.93 -5.04
CA ARG A 392 -14.84 -28.95 -5.35
C ARG A 392 -14.73 -29.27 -6.85
N LEU A 393 -15.83 -29.20 -7.60
CA LEU A 393 -15.83 -29.45 -9.05
C LEU A 393 -15.16 -28.29 -9.79
N GLU A 394 -15.51 -27.04 -9.47
CA GLU A 394 -14.87 -25.84 -10.02
C GLU A 394 -13.37 -25.80 -9.67
N TYR A 395 -13.01 -26.19 -8.44
CA TYR A 395 -11.61 -26.29 -8.02
C TYR A 395 -10.83 -27.36 -8.81
N ARG A 396 -11.47 -28.49 -9.12
CA ARG A 396 -10.88 -29.50 -10.02
C ARG A 396 -10.68 -28.95 -11.43
N SER A 397 -11.58 -28.12 -11.94
CA SER A 397 -11.42 -27.47 -13.25
C SER A 397 -10.21 -26.52 -13.26
N LEU A 398 -10.01 -25.74 -12.18
CA LEU A 398 -8.81 -24.91 -12.02
C LEU A 398 -7.51 -25.71 -12.02
N ILE A 399 -7.44 -26.79 -11.23
CA ILE A 399 -6.27 -27.68 -11.21
C ILE A 399 -6.08 -28.34 -12.58
N ARG A 400 -7.16 -28.75 -13.24
CA ARG A 400 -7.05 -29.42 -14.54
C ARG A 400 -6.46 -28.49 -15.61
N ALA A 401 -6.77 -27.20 -15.57
CA ALA A 401 -6.27 -26.25 -16.54
C ALA A 401 -4.75 -26.02 -16.46
N VAL A 402 -4.13 -26.18 -15.29
CA VAL A 402 -2.66 -26.05 -15.14
C VAL A 402 -1.90 -27.32 -15.54
N LEU A 403 -2.60 -28.41 -15.87
CA LEU A 403 -2.00 -29.69 -16.24
C LEU A 403 -1.99 -29.91 -17.76
N PRO A 404 -1.06 -30.73 -18.30
CA PRO A 404 -1.04 -31.12 -19.71
C PRO A 404 -2.41 -31.59 -20.24
N PRO A 405 -2.78 -31.31 -21.50
CA PRO A 405 -4.10 -31.69 -22.03
C PRO A 405 -4.28 -33.21 -22.15
N ASP A 406 -3.20 -33.97 -22.36
CA ASP A 406 -3.23 -35.43 -22.36
C ASP A 406 -3.47 -35.99 -20.94
N PRO A 407 -4.47 -36.87 -20.73
CA PRO A 407 -4.78 -37.42 -19.40
C PRO A 407 -3.64 -38.23 -18.76
N ALA A 408 -2.86 -38.95 -19.55
CA ALA A 408 -1.74 -39.76 -19.04
C ALA A 408 -0.55 -38.88 -18.67
N GLU A 409 -0.26 -37.83 -19.44
CA GLU A 409 0.74 -36.83 -19.07
C GLU A 409 0.31 -36.02 -17.85
N ALA A 410 -0.95 -35.62 -17.76
CA ALA A 410 -1.51 -34.96 -16.59
C ALA A 410 -1.40 -35.82 -15.33
N ALA A 411 -1.69 -37.12 -15.42
CA ALA A 411 -1.54 -38.05 -14.31
C ALA A 411 -0.07 -38.15 -13.85
N LYS A 412 0.88 -38.30 -14.79
CA LYS A 412 2.32 -38.32 -14.47
C LYS A 412 2.78 -37.04 -13.80
N GLU A 413 2.32 -35.88 -14.27
CA GLU A 413 2.68 -34.60 -13.66
C GLU A 413 2.07 -34.45 -12.27
N CYS A 414 0.83 -34.93 -12.06
CA CYS A 414 0.21 -35.00 -10.73
C CYS A 414 1.04 -35.87 -9.78
N ASP A 415 1.42 -37.08 -10.19
CA ASP A 415 2.21 -37.99 -9.37
C ASP A 415 3.56 -37.38 -9.00
N LYS A 416 4.23 -36.77 -9.98
CA LYS A 416 5.50 -36.06 -9.80
C LYS A 416 5.39 -34.90 -8.81
N LEU A 417 4.41 -34.01 -9.00
CA LEU A 417 4.19 -32.86 -8.11
C LEU A 417 3.80 -33.32 -6.70
N THR A 418 2.94 -34.33 -6.60
CA THR A 418 2.52 -34.91 -5.31
C THR A 418 3.72 -35.49 -4.57
N LEU A 419 4.58 -36.25 -5.25
CA LEU A 419 5.80 -36.79 -4.65
C LEU A 419 6.77 -35.69 -4.20
N GLN A 420 6.97 -34.65 -5.03
CA GLN A 420 7.83 -33.51 -4.68
C GLN A 420 7.31 -32.76 -3.46
N LEU A 421 6.01 -32.45 -3.43
CA LEU A 421 5.37 -31.75 -2.32
C LEU A 421 5.37 -32.61 -1.04
N SER A 422 5.13 -33.91 -1.14
CA SER A 422 5.14 -34.82 0.01
C SER A 422 6.53 -34.88 0.64
N ARG A 423 7.59 -35.05 -0.16
CA ARG A 423 8.98 -35.02 0.33
C ARG A 423 9.34 -33.69 0.99
N ARG A 424 8.88 -32.58 0.40
CA ARG A 424 9.14 -31.24 0.96
C ARG A 424 8.38 -31.04 2.27
N LEU A 425 7.14 -31.53 2.36
CA LEU A 425 6.34 -31.50 3.58
C LEU A 425 7.00 -32.35 4.67
N GLU A 426 7.43 -33.57 4.36
CA GLU A 426 8.17 -34.45 5.27
C GLU A 426 9.45 -33.78 5.78
N ALA A 427 10.24 -33.17 4.89
CA ALA A 427 11.46 -32.46 5.27
C ALA A 427 11.16 -31.27 6.20
N LEU A 428 10.14 -30.46 5.88
CA LEU A 428 9.73 -29.33 6.72
C LEU A 428 9.21 -29.79 8.09
N GLN A 429 8.45 -30.88 8.13
CA GLN A 429 7.98 -31.49 9.38
C GLN A 429 9.15 -32.00 10.21
N GLN A 430 10.14 -32.65 9.59
CA GLN A 430 11.35 -33.10 10.27
C GLN A 430 12.15 -31.92 10.83
N THR A 431 12.46 -30.92 10.01
CA THR A 431 13.19 -29.73 10.48
C THR A 431 12.47 -29.03 11.63
N ARG A 432 11.14 -28.96 11.58
CA ARG A 432 10.37 -28.38 12.70
C ARG A 432 10.49 -29.21 13.98
N ARG A 433 10.53 -30.55 13.87
CA ARG A 433 10.78 -31.43 15.02
C ARG A 433 12.17 -31.21 15.60
N ASP A 434 13.18 -31.19 14.74
CA ASP A 434 14.56 -30.96 15.17
C ASP A 434 14.68 -29.62 15.94
N LEU A 435 14.04 -28.55 15.43
CA LEU A 435 13.98 -27.25 16.12
C LEU A 435 13.23 -27.29 17.46
N TRP A 436 12.16 -28.09 17.56
CA TRP A 436 11.44 -28.29 18.82
C TRP A 436 12.28 -29.06 19.84
N GLU A 437 13.01 -30.10 19.42
CA GLU A 437 13.92 -30.85 20.29
C GLU A 437 15.09 -29.98 20.79
N GLU A 438 15.60 -29.09 19.95
CA GLU A 438 16.65 -28.13 20.32
C GLU A 438 16.17 -27.04 21.29
N ASN A 439 14.94 -26.54 21.12
CA ASN A 439 14.36 -25.53 22.00
C ASN A 439 12.82 -25.64 22.07
N PRO A 440 12.29 -26.43 23.03
CA PRO A 440 10.86 -26.70 23.15
C PRO A 440 10.00 -25.47 23.46
N GLU A 441 10.59 -24.39 23.97
CA GLU A 441 9.87 -23.14 24.26
C GLU A 441 9.69 -22.24 23.02
N SER A 442 10.35 -22.55 21.90
CA SER A 442 10.37 -21.70 20.70
C SER A 442 9.43 -22.14 19.58
N VAL A 443 8.88 -23.36 19.63
CA VAL A 443 8.02 -23.93 18.59
C VAL A 443 6.90 -24.77 19.25
N ASP A 444 5.68 -24.73 18.72
CA ASP A 444 4.60 -25.61 19.19
C ASP A 444 4.84 -27.07 18.77
N TYR A 445 4.64 -28.01 19.70
CA TYR A 445 4.75 -29.46 19.44
C TYR A 445 3.71 -29.92 18.41
N VAL A 446 4.15 -30.70 17.42
CA VAL A 446 3.24 -31.34 16.46
C VAL A 446 3.34 -32.85 16.56
N TRP A 447 2.20 -33.42 16.94
CA TRP A 447 1.96 -34.84 17.14
C TRP A 447 2.23 -35.66 15.86
N ASP A 448 2.99 -36.75 16.00
CA ASP A 448 3.19 -37.78 14.98
C ASP A 448 2.50 -39.10 15.42
N PRO A 449 1.72 -39.77 14.55
CA PRO A 449 1.24 -41.13 14.79
C PRO A 449 2.28 -42.17 15.24
N VAL A 450 3.58 -41.98 14.91
CA VAL A 450 4.64 -42.91 15.34
C VAL A 450 5.00 -42.73 16.83
N ASP A 451 4.67 -41.60 17.45
CA ASP A 451 4.97 -41.33 18.87
C ASP A 451 4.13 -42.21 19.84
N GLU A 452 2.99 -42.76 19.38
CA GLU A 452 2.21 -43.74 20.15
C GLU A 452 2.86 -45.14 20.22
N ILE A 453 3.78 -45.45 19.31
CA ILE A 453 4.39 -46.79 19.21
C ILE A 453 5.58 -46.93 20.19
N GLY A 454 6.15 -45.82 20.65
CA GLY A 454 7.24 -45.74 21.62
C GLY A 454 6.75 -45.54 23.05
N GLY A 455 6.07 -46.53 23.64
CA GLY A 455 5.57 -46.46 25.01
C GLY A 455 6.62 -46.05 26.05
N GLY A 456 6.48 -44.84 26.60
CA GLY A 456 7.22 -44.32 27.76
C GLY A 456 6.46 -43.12 28.36
N PRO A 457 6.40 -42.96 29.70
CA PRO A 457 5.32 -42.22 30.34
C PRO A 457 5.44 -40.71 30.13
N MET A 458 4.33 -40.09 29.71
CA MET A 458 4.11 -38.65 29.81
C MET A 458 4.36 -38.21 31.26
N ARG A 459 5.39 -37.40 31.47
CA ARG A 459 5.52 -36.59 32.68
C ARG A 459 4.71 -35.32 32.48
N SER A 460 3.79 -35.12 33.42
CA SER A 460 2.81 -34.04 33.58
C SER A 460 3.38 -32.64 33.55
#